data_AF-A0A059IZ81-F1
#
_entry.id   AF-A0A059IZ81-F1
#
_cell.length_a   1.000
_cell.length_b   1.000
_cell.length_c   1.000
_cell.angle_alpha   90.00
_cell.angle_beta   90.00
_cell.angle_gamma   90.00
#
_symmetry.space_group_name_H-M   'P 1'
#
loop_
_entity.id
_entity.type
_entity.pdbx_description
1 polymer ?
#
loop_
_entity_poly.entity_id
_entity_poly.type
_entity_poly.pdbx_seq_one_letter_code
_entity_poly.pdbx_strand_id
1 'polypeptide(L)'
;MPELCDITYSREECIAAVRGYYQFLTTMYLKESDILEPPEGGWPSVTPSAIQQLGKTDEVAALLRHLPYIRRLGNGKPLTFPYSQFANWEKSCISINQGRSEGIKECSEGFEDDVPPHVIGLTSGGRNNFTLLLDTKLGVIYWPECPGDIQHDPDAPCERVWDDPYEYASTSEAEWRAEGAYWSIPDFFEIIKDQFRRLLFIPISTITVIDVYHHGKMFWYFEFLQEIYREHGWPDLEKYNKVECLKDIRKRLMEKYPDNVDHDENPNE
;
A
#
# COMPACT_ATOMS: atom_id res chain seq x y z
N MET A 1 -12.75 17.42 10.84
CA MET A 1 -11.83 17.29 9.71
C MET A 1 -10.55 18.01 10.06
N PRO A 2 -9.38 17.35 10.15
CA PRO A 2 -8.10 17.99 10.45
C PRO A 2 -7.65 18.90 9.30
N GLU A 3 -7.09 20.06 9.62
CA GLU A 3 -6.47 20.95 8.62
C GLU A 3 -5.02 20.50 8.37
N LEU A 4 -4.53 20.69 7.14
CA LEU A 4 -3.16 20.32 6.79
C LEU A 4 -2.11 21.01 7.69
N CYS A 5 -2.38 22.25 8.10
CA CYS A 5 -1.45 23.02 8.93
C CYS A 5 -1.26 22.45 10.35
N ASP A 6 -2.16 21.57 10.81
CA ASP A 6 -2.07 20.88 12.10
C ASP A 6 -1.19 19.62 12.04
N ILE A 7 -0.80 19.18 10.84
CA ILE A 7 -0.04 17.95 10.63
C ILE A 7 1.45 18.27 10.58
N THR A 8 2.24 17.49 11.30
CA THR A 8 3.70 17.56 11.27
C THR A 8 4.27 16.21 10.92
N TYR A 9 5.17 16.18 9.93
CA TYR A 9 5.88 14.96 9.57
C TYR A 9 6.81 14.48 10.70
N SER A 10 6.70 13.20 11.02
CA SER A 10 7.69 12.45 11.80
C SER A 10 8.14 11.22 11.03
N ARG A 11 9.46 11.09 10.84
CA ARG A 11 10.06 9.91 10.19
C ARG A 11 9.81 8.65 11.03
N GLU A 12 9.96 8.74 12.34
CA GLU A 12 9.80 7.64 13.27
C GLU A 12 8.36 7.12 13.28
N GLU A 13 7.37 8.03 13.29
CA GLU A 13 5.96 7.65 13.19
C GLU A 13 5.65 7.02 11.82
N CYS A 14 6.22 7.54 10.73
CA CYS A 14 6.07 6.93 9.41
C CYS A 14 6.62 5.50 9.39
N ILE A 15 7.84 5.29 9.92
CA ILE A 15 8.46 3.96 10.02
C ILE A 15 7.58 3.02 10.87
N ALA A 16 7.06 3.52 12.00
CA ALA A 16 6.19 2.75 12.87
C ALA A 16 4.86 2.39 12.20
N ALA A 17 4.26 3.31 11.44
CA ALA A 17 3.00 3.10 10.74
C ALA A 17 3.13 2.04 9.63
N VAL A 18 4.18 2.13 8.80
CA VAL A 18 4.47 1.12 7.77
C VAL A 18 4.72 -0.25 8.39
N ARG A 19 5.53 -0.32 9.45
CA ARG A 19 5.80 -1.59 10.15
C ARG A 19 4.54 -2.18 10.77
N GLY A 20 3.75 -1.36 11.46
CA GLY A 20 2.49 -1.77 12.07
C GLY A 20 1.47 -2.25 11.04
N TYR A 21 1.46 -1.65 9.85
CA TYR A 21 0.65 -2.11 8.74
C TYR A 21 1.08 -3.50 8.25
N TYR A 22 2.37 -3.72 8.00
CA TYR A 22 2.84 -5.04 7.57
C TYR A 22 2.61 -6.12 8.64
N GLN A 23 2.81 -5.79 9.92
CA GLN A 23 2.46 -6.68 11.02
C GLN A 23 0.97 -7.04 10.99
N PHE A 24 0.08 -6.06 10.79
CA PHE A 24 -1.34 -6.33 10.61
C PHE A 24 -1.61 -7.30 9.43
N LEU A 25 -0.99 -7.08 8.26
CA LEU A 25 -1.18 -7.98 7.11
C LEU A 25 -0.76 -9.42 7.42
N THR A 26 0.26 -9.63 8.26
CA THR A 26 0.68 -10.98 8.66
C THR A 26 -0.34 -11.69 9.55
N THR A 27 -1.19 -10.95 10.26
CA THR A 27 -2.29 -11.55 11.02
C THR A 27 -3.39 -12.08 10.10
N MET A 28 -3.52 -11.53 8.88
CA MET A 28 -4.61 -11.83 7.96
C MET A 28 -4.23 -12.80 6.85
N TYR A 29 -3.17 -12.54 6.08
CA TYR A 29 -2.82 -13.39 4.92
C TYR A 29 -1.33 -13.44 4.59
N LEU A 30 -0.58 -12.39 4.90
CA LEU A 30 0.82 -12.28 4.55
C LEU A 30 1.68 -13.25 5.40
N LYS A 31 2.75 -13.78 4.83
CA LYS A 31 3.71 -14.60 5.57
C LYS A 31 4.69 -13.71 6.32
N GLU A 32 4.97 -14.01 7.59
CA GLU A 32 5.94 -13.20 8.35
C GLU A 32 7.33 -13.23 7.70
N SER A 33 7.69 -14.36 7.08
CA SER A 33 8.97 -14.55 6.39
C SER A 33 9.18 -13.62 5.19
N ASP A 34 8.12 -13.03 4.66
CA ASP A 34 8.18 -12.15 3.49
C ASP A 34 8.48 -10.69 3.86
N ILE A 35 8.42 -10.33 5.14
CA ILE A 35 8.86 -9.02 5.62
C ILE A 35 10.39 -9.03 5.77
N LEU A 36 11.04 -8.06 5.13
CA LEU A 36 12.45 -7.77 5.25
C LEU A 36 12.62 -6.56 6.16
N GLU A 37 13.23 -6.77 7.32
CA GLU A 37 13.57 -5.68 8.24
C GLU A 37 14.92 -5.05 7.87
N PRO A 38 15.05 -3.71 7.95
CA PRO A 38 16.32 -3.04 7.75
C PRO A 38 17.33 -3.45 8.83
N PRO A 39 18.63 -3.51 8.50
CA PRO A 39 19.70 -3.54 9.49
C PRO A 39 19.64 -2.33 10.43
N GLU A 40 20.34 -2.38 11.57
CA GLU A 40 20.39 -1.27 12.55
C GLU A 40 20.81 0.08 11.92
N GLY A 41 21.73 0.06 10.94
CA GLY A 41 22.15 1.24 10.19
C GLY A 41 21.33 1.54 8.92
N GLY A 42 20.19 0.87 8.74
CA GLY A 42 19.34 0.91 7.56
C GLY A 42 19.91 0.15 6.36
N TRP A 43 19.15 0.13 5.26
CA TRP A 43 19.53 -0.51 4.01
C TRP A 43 20.75 0.19 3.36
N PRO A 44 21.88 -0.51 3.18
CA PRO A 44 23.09 0.11 2.64
C PRO A 44 22.96 0.49 1.16
N SER A 45 22.06 -0.16 0.42
CA SER A 45 21.77 0.14 -0.98
C SER A 45 20.99 1.44 -1.16
N VAL A 46 20.21 1.87 -0.16
CA VAL A 46 19.42 3.11 -0.20
C VAL A 46 20.32 4.28 0.20
N THR A 47 20.99 4.86 -0.79
CA THR A 47 21.92 5.99 -0.60
C THR A 47 21.25 7.32 -1.00
N PRO A 48 21.63 8.45 -0.38
CA PRO A 48 21.17 9.77 -0.83
C PRO A 48 21.44 10.01 -2.32
N SER A 49 22.60 9.59 -2.83
CA SER A 49 22.93 9.71 -4.26
C SER A 49 22.00 8.91 -5.17
N ALA A 50 21.54 7.72 -4.78
CA ALA A 50 20.57 6.96 -5.57
C ALA A 50 19.22 7.68 -5.64
N ILE A 51 18.76 8.21 -4.51
CA ILE A 51 17.46 8.88 -4.41
C ILE A 51 17.47 10.25 -5.09
N GLN A 52 18.59 10.98 -5.02
CA GLN A 52 18.79 12.24 -5.74
C GLN A 52 18.78 12.06 -7.27
N GLN A 53 19.16 10.88 -7.80
CA GLN A 53 19.01 10.59 -9.24
C GLN A 53 17.54 10.58 -9.70
N LEU A 54 16.60 10.41 -8.77
CA LEU A 54 15.16 10.53 -9.03
C LEU A 54 14.63 11.96 -8.77
N GLY A 55 15.52 12.90 -8.45
CA GLY A 55 15.18 14.27 -8.09
C GLY A 55 14.58 14.41 -6.69
N LYS A 56 14.83 13.45 -5.78
CA LYS A 56 14.24 13.41 -4.44
C LYS A 56 15.21 13.88 -3.35
N THR A 57 14.64 14.32 -2.24
CA THR A 57 15.38 14.90 -1.12
C THR A 57 16.13 13.86 -0.27
N ASP A 58 17.11 14.33 0.50
CA ASP A 58 17.84 13.50 1.47
C ASP A 58 16.92 12.96 2.59
N GLU A 59 15.84 13.69 2.91
CA GLU A 59 14.83 13.23 3.87
C GLU A 59 14.11 11.97 3.36
N VAL A 60 13.69 11.97 2.09
CA VAL A 60 13.11 10.78 1.44
C VAL A 60 14.11 9.61 1.50
N ALA A 61 15.39 9.85 1.21
CA ALA A 61 16.41 8.81 1.31
C ALA A 61 16.56 8.26 2.74
N ALA A 62 16.53 9.14 3.74
CA ALA A 62 16.66 8.77 5.14
C ALA A 62 15.45 7.96 5.64
N LEU A 63 14.23 8.29 5.20
CA LEU A 63 13.03 7.49 5.47
C LEU A 63 13.13 6.11 4.81
N LEU A 64 13.32 6.05 3.49
CA LEU A 64 13.35 4.80 2.72
C LEU A 64 14.46 3.85 3.21
N ARG A 65 15.58 4.39 3.68
CA ARG A 65 16.65 3.58 4.25
C ARG A 65 16.24 2.78 5.49
N HIS A 66 15.18 3.16 6.19
CA HIS A 66 14.75 2.55 7.45
C HIS A 66 13.34 1.93 7.40
N LEU A 67 12.70 1.89 6.24
CA LEU A 67 11.44 1.17 6.08
C LEU A 67 11.67 -0.35 5.98
N PRO A 68 10.79 -1.19 6.56
CA PRO A 68 10.71 -2.58 6.18
C PRO A 68 10.17 -2.70 4.75
N TYR A 69 10.52 -3.79 4.06
CA TYR A 69 10.06 -4.06 2.69
C TYR A 69 9.53 -5.47 2.54
N ILE A 70 8.65 -5.67 1.56
CA ILE A 70 8.19 -7.01 1.19
C ILE A 70 9.15 -7.66 0.20
N ARG A 71 9.48 -8.93 0.45
CA ARG A 71 10.32 -9.76 -0.42
C ARG A 71 9.64 -9.96 -1.76
N ARG A 72 10.42 -9.79 -2.84
CA ARG A 72 10.02 -10.24 -4.18
C ARG A 72 10.24 -11.75 -4.31
N LEU A 73 9.17 -12.50 -4.56
CA LEU A 73 9.24 -13.93 -4.85
C LEU A 73 9.41 -14.16 -6.37
N GLY A 74 9.84 -15.35 -6.75
CA GLY A 74 10.07 -15.71 -8.15
C GLY A 74 8.78 -15.92 -8.96
N ASN A 75 7.69 -16.30 -8.28
CA ASN A 75 6.36 -16.54 -8.83
C ASN A 75 5.42 -15.32 -8.73
N GLY A 76 5.85 -14.23 -8.09
CA GLY A 76 5.00 -13.06 -7.86
C GLY A 76 5.54 -12.18 -6.74
N LYS A 77 4.82 -11.12 -6.41
CA LYS A 77 5.10 -10.29 -5.23
C LYS A 77 3.83 -10.21 -4.41
N PRO A 78 3.89 -10.38 -3.07
CA PRO A 78 2.71 -10.19 -2.26
C PRO A 78 2.16 -8.78 -2.45
N LEU A 79 0.92 -8.69 -2.92
CA LEU A 79 0.17 -7.46 -2.99
C LEU A 79 -0.13 -7.01 -1.56
N THR A 80 0.34 -5.82 -1.18
CA THR A 80 0.05 -5.19 0.11
C THR A 80 -1.06 -4.16 0.01
N PHE A 81 -1.70 -4.08 -1.15
CA PHE A 81 -2.79 -3.19 -1.49
C PHE A 81 -3.54 -3.83 -2.68
N PRO A 82 -4.85 -3.60 -2.87
CA PRO A 82 -5.55 -4.16 -4.02
C PRO A 82 -4.84 -3.88 -5.35
N TYR A 83 -4.53 -4.94 -6.10
CA TYR A 83 -3.80 -4.92 -7.38
C TYR A 83 -2.41 -4.24 -7.37
N SER A 84 -1.95 -3.77 -6.22
CA SER A 84 -0.78 -2.91 -6.09
C SER A 84 0.15 -3.43 -5.01
N GLN A 85 1.43 -3.21 -5.22
CA GLN A 85 2.47 -3.58 -4.27
C GLN A 85 3.14 -2.33 -3.74
N PHE A 86 3.50 -2.36 -2.47
CA PHE A 86 4.38 -1.34 -1.95
C PHE A 86 5.78 -1.49 -2.57
N ALA A 87 6.40 -0.36 -2.88
CA ALA A 87 7.70 -0.28 -3.51
C ALA A 87 8.77 -0.82 -2.57
N ASN A 88 9.60 -1.74 -3.08
CA ASN A 88 10.81 -2.17 -2.40
C ASN A 88 11.97 -1.29 -2.89
N TRP A 89 12.16 -0.16 -2.21
CA TRP A 89 13.16 0.83 -2.59
C TRP A 89 14.60 0.37 -2.39
N GLU A 90 14.84 -0.60 -1.51
CA GLU A 90 16.14 -1.30 -1.40
C GLU A 90 16.55 -1.89 -2.76
N LYS A 91 15.65 -2.66 -3.38
CA LYS A 91 15.90 -3.24 -4.71
C LYS A 91 15.93 -2.21 -5.83
N SER A 92 15.08 -1.18 -5.76
CA SER A 92 15.11 -0.08 -6.73
C SER A 92 16.47 0.63 -6.66
N CYS A 93 16.96 0.98 -5.47
CA CYS A 93 18.25 1.63 -5.30
C CYS A 93 19.43 0.77 -5.71
N ILE A 94 19.40 -0.56 -5.53
CA ILE A 94 20.41 -1.45 -6.15
C ILE A 94 20.48 -1.22 -7.67
N SER A 95 19.32 -1.13 -8.32
CA SER A 95 19.24 -0.97 -9.78
C SER A 95 19.72 0.42 -10.22
N ILE A 96 19.31 1.47 -9.50
CA ILE A 96 19.77 2.84 -9.71
C ILE A 96 21.29 2.95 -9.57
N ASN A 97 21.86 2.38 -8.50
CA ASN A 97 23.31 2.39 -8.27
C ASN A 97 24.11 1.65 -9.37
N GLN A 98 23.45 0.78 -10.13
CA GLN A 98 24.03 0.11 -11.30
C GLN A 98 23.79 0.87 -12.61
N GLY A 99 23.29 2.10 -12.55
CA GLY A 99 22.98 2.93 -13.71
C GLY A 99 21.66 2.56 -14.41
N ARG A 100 20.76 1.83 -13.74
CA ARG A 100 19.46 1.40 -14.28
C ARG A 100 18.31 2.08 -13.54
N SER A 101 18.13 3.38 -13.78
CA SER A 101 17.10 4.21 -13.16
C SER A 101 15.88 4.49 -14.04
N GLU A 102 15.96 4.18 -15.34
CA GLU A 102 14.88 4.45 -16.31
C GLU A 102 13.57 3.78 -15.89
N GLY A 103 12.47 4.54 -15.91
CA GLY A 103 11.13 4.05 -15.59
C GLY A 103 10.84 3.86 -14.09
N ILE A 104 11.84 3.93 -13.20
CA ILE A 104 11.61 3.70 -11.76
C ILE A 104 10.70 4.77 -11.17
N LYS A 105 10.94 6.04 -11.52
CA LYS A 105 10.17 7.17 -11.02
C LYS A 105 8.72 7.09 -11.51
N GLU A 106 8.54 6.88 -12.81
CA GLU A 106 7.25 6.75 -13.49
C GLU A 106 6.46 5.55 -12.94
N CYS A 107 7.13 4.44 -12.62
CA CYS A 107 6.47 3.28 -12.02
C CYS A 107 6.00 3.52 -10.58
N SER A 108 6.60 4.46 -9.83
CA SER A 108 6.23 4.74 -8.45
C SER A 108 5.30 5.94 -8.29
N GLU A 109 5.47 6.95 -9.14
CA GLU A 109 4.74 8.23 -9.08
C GLU A 109 3.64 8.33 -10.14
N GLY A 110 3.48 7.30 -10.97
CA GLY A 110 2.51 7.33 -12.05
C GLY A 110 2.85 8.37 -13.11
N PHE A 111 1.82 8.99 -13.66
CA PHE A 111 1.94 10.06 -14.65
C PHE A 111 1.63 11.43 -14.03
N GLU A 112 1.76 11.57 -12.71
CA GLU A 112 1.51 12.84 -12.04
C GLU A 112 2.55 13.88 -12.44
N ASP A 113 2.07 15.06 -12.84
CA ASP A 113 2.92 16.17 -13.23
C ASP A 113 3.47 16.91 -12.00
N ASP A 114 4.71 17.40 -12.12
CA ASP A 114 5.36 18.26 -11.13
C ASP A 114 5.43 17.72 -9.68
N VAL A 115 5.48 16.40 -9.49
CA VAL A 115 5.64 15.76 -8.16
C VAL A 115 6.89 16.30 -7.43
N PRO A 116 6.73 16.97 -6.26
CA PRO A 116 7.85 17.62 -5.59
C PRO A 116 8.96 16.67 -5.11
N PRO A 117 10.19 17.18 -4.88
CA PRO A 117 11.31 16.38 -4.40
C PRO A 117 11.12 15.69 -3.03
N HIS A 118 10.19 16.18 -2.22
CA HIS A 118 9.85 15.64 -0.90
C HIS A 118 8.66 14.67 -0.93
N VAL A 119 8.11 14.39 -2.13
CA VAL A 119 7.01 13.45 -2.33
C VAL A 119 7.54 12.20 -3.03
N ILE A 120 7.19 11.01 -2.56
CA ILE A 120 7.68 9.74 -3.10
C ILE A 120 6.55 8.70 -3.22
N GLY A 121 6.59 7.90 -4.27
CA GLY A 121 5.66 6.78 -4.44
C GLY A 121 5.86 5.68 -3.39
N LEU A 122 4.78 5.31 -2.70
CA LEU A 122 4.74 4.15 -1.81
C LEU A 122 4.48 2.86 -2.56
N THR A 123 3.77 2.93 -3.69
CA THR A 123 3.52 1.78 -4.56
C THR A 123 4.48 1.79 -5.73
N SER A 124 4.60 0.66 -6.42
CA SER A 124 5.40 0.58 -7.64
C SER A 124 4.82 -0.45 -8.60
N GLY A 125 4.45 -0.01 -9.80
CA GLY A 125 3.92 -0.87 -10.83
C GLY A 125 3.76 -0.18 -12.19
N GLY A 126 3.13 -0.88 -13.12
CA GLY A 126 2.77 -0.33 -14.43
C GLY A 126 1.37 0.29 -14.41
N ARG A 127 0.69 0.27 -15.57
CA ARG A 127 -0.61 0.91 -15.81
C ARG A 127 -1.77 0.56 -14.86
N ASN A 128 -1.66 -0.51 -14.08
CA ASN A 128 -2.73 -1.00 -13.20
C ASN A 128 -2.42 -0.80 -11.70
N ASN A 129 -1.43 0.03 -11.37
CA ASN A 129 -1.00 0.29 -10.00
C ASN A 129 -1.66 1.56 -9.48
N PHE A 130 -2.25 1.50 -8.28
CA PHE A 130 -2.72 2.71 -7.61
C PHE A 130 -1.53 3.55 -7.17
N THR A 131 -1.49 4.80 -7.61
CA THR A 131 -0.47 5.76 -7.18
C THR A 131 -0.77 6.20 -5.75
N LEU A 132 0.15 5.92 -4.83
CA LEU A 132 0.11 6.40 -3.46
C LEU A 132 1.37 7.26 -3.23
N LEU A 133 1.18 8.54 -2.91
CA LEU A 133 2.29 9.51 -2.80
C LEU A 133 2.48 9.95 -1.35
N LEU A 134 3.61 9.58 -0.75
CA LEU A 134 3.98 10.00 0.60
C LEU A 134 4.76 11.30 0.56
N ASP A 135 4.28 12.31 1.29
CA ASP A 135 4.89 13.63 1.42
C ASP A 135 5.67 13.73 2.74
N THR A 136 7.01 13.73 2.67
CA THR A 136 7.89 13.81 3.84
C THR A 136 8.05 15.22 4.39
N LYS A 137 7.41 16.22 3.78
CA LYS A 137 7.40 17.61 4.27
C LYS A 137 6.11 17.89 5.04
N LEU A 138 4.98 17.44 4.51
CA LEU A 138 3.65 17.67 5.05
C LEU A 138 3.18 16.55 5.99
N GLY A 139 3.76 15.35 5.90
CA GLY A 139 3.40 14.24 6.78
C GLY A 139 2.09 13.54 6.42
N VAL A 140 1.73 13.58 5.13
CA VAL A 140 0.50 12.99 4.59
C VAL A 140 0.79 11.98 3.48
N ILE A 141 -0.18 11.13 3.19
CA ILE A 141 -0.17 10.25 2.01
C ILE A 141 -1.35 10.63 1.13
N TYR A 142 -1.06 11.01 -0.11
CA TYR A 142 -2.05 11.25 -1.15
C TYR A 142 -2.43 9.99 -1.88
N TRP A 143 -3.73 9.85 -2.14
CA TRP A 143 -4.31 8.84 -3.00
C TRP A 143 -5.19 9.54 -4.06
N PRO A 144 -4.59 10.04 -5.16
CA PRO A 144 -5.28 10.81 -6.21
C PRO A 144 -6.53 10.10 -6.74
N GLU A 145 -6.42 8.81 -7.06
CA GLU A 145 -7.55 8.01 -7.54
C GLU A 145 -8.28 7.24 -6.42
N CYS A 146 -8.41 7.83 -5.22
CA CYS A 146 -9.12 7.18 -4.12
C CYS A 146 -10.60 6.96 -4.49
N PRO A 147 -11.16 5.74 -4.34
CA PRO A 147 -12.59 5.51 -4.56
C PRO A 147 -13.48 6.42 -3.71
N GLY A 148 -14.53 7.00 -4.33
CA GLY A 148 -15.46 7.91 -3.64
C GLY A 148 -16.13 7.29 -2.42
N ASP A 149 -16.40 5.98 -2.45
CA ASP A 149 -16.92 5.21 -1.32
C ASP A 149 -15.99 5.26 -0.10
N ILE A 150 -14.67 5.30 -0.29
CA ILE A 150 -13.69 5.45 0.79
C ILE A 150 -13.57 6.93 1.19
N GLN A 151 -13.56 7.85 0.22
CA GLN A 151 -13.42 9.28 0.49
C GLN A 151 -14.56 9.85 1.36
N HIS A 152 -15.76 9.28 1.22
CA HIS A 152 -16.98 9.78 1.83
C HIS A 152 -17.61 8.78 2.82
N ASP A 153 -16.82 7.80 3.27
CA ASP A 153 -17.28 6.81 4.21
C ASP A 153 -17.58 7.45 5.58
N PRO A 154 -18.85 7.45 6.04
CA PRO A 154 -19.21 8.02 7.33
C PRO A 154 -18.69 7.20 8.52
N ASP A 155 -18.33 5.93 8.28
CA ASP A 155 -17.85 4.99 9.29
C ASP A 155 -16.31 4.86 9.28
N ALA A 156 -15.60 5.68 8.51
CA ALA A 156 -14.15 5.68 8.46
C ALA A 156 -13.54 5.93 9.86
N PRO A 157 -12.46 5.21 10.24
CA PRO A 157 -11.83 5.38 11.55
C PRO A 157 -11.15 6.75 11.73
N CYS A 158 -10.79 7.42 10.63
CA CYS A 158 -10.10 8.70 10.63
C CYS A 158 -10.72 9.63 9.59
N GLU A 159 -10.79 10.92 9.91
CA GLU A 159 -11.23 11.94 8.95
C GLU A 159 -10.12 12.23 7.93
N ARG A 160 -10.49 12.47 6.67
CA ARG A 160 -9.55 12.97 5.66
C ARG A 160 -9.05 14.36 6.01
N VAL A 161 -7.89 14.74 5.47
CA VAL A 161 -7.34 16.08 5.67
C VAL A 161 -8.06 17.08 4.77
N TRP A 162 -8.24 18.29 5.30
CA TRP A 162 -8.76 19.43 4.58
C TRP A 162 -7.66 20.43 4.25
N ASP A 163 -7.67 20.88 3.01
CA ASP A 163 -6.77 21.90 2.48
C ASP A 163 -7.27 22.37 1.11
N ASP A 164 -6.74 23.49 0.63
CA ASP A 164 -6.88 23.93 -0.76
C ASP A 164 -5.48 24.04 -1.40
N PRO A 165 -5.02 23.03 -2.16
CA PRO A 165 -3.67 23.02 -2.71
C PRO A 165 -3.44 24.13 -3.74
N TYR A 166 -4.50 24.73 -4.32
CA TYR A 166 -4.37 25.85 -5.24
C TYR A 166 -3.89 27.14 -4.56
N GLU A 167 -3.91 27.21 -3.22
CA GLU A 167 -3.40 28.37 -2.48
C GLU A 167 -1.87 28.40 -2.38
N TYR A 168 -1.17 27.27 -2.53
CA TYR A 168 0.29 27.19 -2.32
C TYR A 168 1.07 26.38 -3.35
N ALA A 169 0.43 25.59 -4.20
CA ALA A 169 1.08 24.76 -5.22
C ALA A 169 0.91 25.35 -6.63
N SER A 170 1.69 24.86 -7.60
CA SER A 170 1.40 25.14 -9.02
C SER A 170 0.08 24.49 -9.41
N THR A 171 -0.53 24.93 -10.52
CA THR A 171 -1.79 24.34 -11.00
C THR A 171 -1.66 22.84 -11.27
N SER A 172 -0.58 22.42 -11.92
CA SER A 172 -0.27 21.01 -12.20
C SER A 172 -0.10 20.18 -10.93
N GLU A 173 0.58 20.71 -9.91
CA GLU A 173 0.74 20.03 -8.62
C GLU A 173 -0.58 20.00 -7.82
N ALA A 174 -1.34 21.09 -7.87
CA ALA A 174 -2.60 21.21 -7.15
C ALA A 174 -3.68 20.28 -7.70
N GLU A 175 -3.69 20.01 -9.02
CA GLU A 175 -4.64 19.10 -9.67
C GLU A 175 -4.61 17.70 -9.05
N TRP A 176 -3.45 17.05 -8.99
CA TRP A 176 -3.37 15.70 -8.40
C TRP A 176 -3.45 15.70 -6.86
N ARG A 177 -3.06 16.79 -6.19
CA ARG A 177 -3.25 16.92 -4.72
C ARG A 177 -4.71 17.06 -4.33
N ALA A 178 -5.50 17.73 -5.16
CA ALA A 178 -6.94 17.91 -4.96
C ALA A 178 -7.75 16.70 -5.44
N GLU A 179 -7.13 15.82 -6.23
CA GLU A 179 -7.73 14.57 -6.64
C GLU A 179 -7.82 13.58 -5.47
N GLY A 180 -8.96 12.91 -5.36
CA GLY A 180 -9.14 11.84 -4.38
C GLY A 180 -9.16 12.30 -2.93
N ALA A 181 -8.36 11.63 -2.10
CA ALA A 181 -8.25 11.91 -0.68
C ALA A 181 -6.85 11.67 -0.16
N TYR A 182 -6.56 12.28 0.98
CA TYR A 182 -5.30 12.12 1.68
C TYR A 182 -5.52 12.23 3.18
N TRP A 183 -4.63 11.57 3.91
CA TRP A 183 -4.66 11.47 5.36
C TRP A 183 -3.26 11.74 5.91
N SER A 184 -3.16 12.05 7.20
CA SER A 184 -1.88 11.93 7.90
C SER A 184 -1.32 10.53 7.66
N ILE A 185 0.01 10.38 7.62
CA ILE A 185 0.64 9.07 7.40
C ILE A 185 0.06 7.96 8.31
N PRO A 186 -0.03 8.12 9.65
CA PRO A 186 -0.61 7.08 10.50
C PRO A 186 -2.09 6.80 10.21
N ASP A 187 -2.88 7.85 9.96
CA ASP A 187 -4.31 7.71 9.68
C ASP A 187 -4.56 6.98 8.36
N PHE A 188 -3.77 7.25 7.31
CA PHE A 188 -3.84 6.52 6.04
C PHE A 188 -3.74 5.00 6.27
N PHE A 189 -2.78 4.59 7.11
CA PHE A 189 -2.61 3.17 7.42
C PHE A 189 -3.78 2.60 8.24
N GLU A 190 -4.43 3.38 9.11
CA GLU A 190 -5.67 2.94 9.77
C GLU A 190 -6.86 2.83 8.81
N ILE A 191 -7.00 3.76 7.86
CA ILE A 191 -8.03 3.69 6.81
C ILE A 191 -7.91 2.38 6.04
N ILE A 192 -6.73 2.06 5.51
CA ILE A 192 -6.58 0.83 4.72
C ILE A 192 -6.69 -0.43 5.58
N LYS A 193 -6.25 -0.41 6.85
CA LYS A 193 -6.50 -1.51 7.79
C LYS A 193 -7.99 -1.73 8.01
N ASP A 194 -8.77 -0.66 8.14
CA ASP A 194 -10.23 -0.76 8.24
C ASP A 194 -10.88 -1.38 7.00
N GLN A 195 -10.39 -1.05 5.79
CA GLN A 195 -10.84 -1.70 4.56
C GLN A 195 -10.64 -3.23 4.59
N PHE A 196 -9.54 -3.73 5.16
CA PHE A 196 -9.33 -5.17 5.38
C PHE A 196 -10.23 -5.73 6.49
N ARG A 197 -10.37 -5.02 7.62
CA ARG A 197 -11.23 -5.44 8.75
C ARG A 197 -12.68 -5.64 8.29
N ARG A 198 -13.18 -4.75 7.42
CA ARG A 198 -14.53 -4.80 6.84
C ARG A 198 -14.64 -5.69 5.60
N LEU A 199 -13.54 -6.30 5.16
CA LEU A 199 -13.46 -7.13 3.96
C LEU A 199 -13.91 -6.41 2.68
N LEU A 200 -13.59 -5.11 2.59
CA LEU A 200 -13.69 -4.31 1.38
C LEU A 200 -12.42 -4.47 0.54
N PHE A 201 -11.29 -4.68 1.21
CA PHE A 201 -10.09 -5.28 0.64
C PHE A 201 -10.02 -6.74 1.07
N ILE A 202 -9.92 -7.65 0.09
CA ILE A 202 -10.06 -9.09 0.31
C ILE A 202 -8.82 -9.80 -0.24
N PRO A 203 -7.97 -10.37 0.63
CA PRO A 203 -6.95 -11.29 0.19
C PRO A 203 -7.59 -12.60 -0.28
N ILE A 204 -7.22 -13.09 -1.45
CA ILE A 204 -7.68 -14.38 -1.97
C ILE A 204 -6.58 -15.46 -1.93
N SER A 205 -5.40 -15.07 -1.44
CA SER A 205 -4.14 -15.78 -1.51
C SER A 205 -3.15 -15.08 -0.56
N THR A 206 -2.00 -15.71 -0.27
CA THR A 206 -0.89 -15.07 0.47
C THR A 206 -0.23 -13.94 -0.32
N ILE A 207 -0.49 -13.85 -1.63
CA ILE A 207 0.11 -12.86 -2.52
C ILE A 207 -0.89 -12.00 -3.29
N THR A 208 -2.18 -12.35 -3.33
CA THR A 208 -3.17 -11.61 -4.12
C THR A 208 -4.23 -10.95 -3.23
N VAL A 209 -4.43 -9.65 -3.44
CA VAL A 209 -5.49 -8.85 -2.81
C VAL A 209 -6.32 -8.18 -3.89
N ILE A 210 -7.64 -8.25 -3.73
CA ILE A 210 -8.62 -7.57 -4.58
C ILE A 210 -9.45 -6.59 -3.75
N ASP A 211 -10.22 -5.73 -4.39
CA ASP A 211 -11.20 -4.86 -3.73
C ASP A 211 -12.58 -4.91 -4.37
N VAL A 212 -13.57 -4.44 -3.61
CA VAL A 212 -14.98 -4.40 -4.02
C VAL A 212 -15.33 -3.24 -4.95
N TYR A 213 -14.42 -2.28 -5.14
CA TYR A 213 -14.66 -1.03 -5.85
C TYR A 213 -14.36 -1.14 -7.36
N HIS A 214 -13.37 -1.96 -7.74
CA HIS A 214 -12.86 -2.01 -9.12
C HIS A 214 -13.37 -3.20 -9.96
N HIS A 215 -13.93 -4.25 -9.34
CA HIS A 215 -14.72 -5.22 -10.10
C HIS A 215 -16.18 -4.76 -10.10
N GLY A 216 -16.80 -4.62 -11.27
CA GLY A 216 -18.20 -4.17 -11.41
C GLY A 216 -19.24 -5.06 -10.72
N LYS A 217 -20.30 -5.48 -11.42
CA LYS A 217 -21.42 -6.23 -10.79
C LYS A 217 -21.09 -7.71 -10.49
N MET A 218 -20.02 -7.98 -9.73
CA MET A 218 -19.66 -9.30 -9.20
C MET A 218 -19.96 -9.40 -7.70
N PHE A 219 -21.05 -8.79 -7.25
CA PHE A 219 -21.46 -8.75 -5.84
C PHE A 219 -21.47 -10.15 -5.18
N TRP A 220 -22.00 -11.15 -5.86
CA TRP A 220 -22.05 -12.54 -5.38
C TRP A 220 -20.67 -13.18 -5.19
N TYR A 221 -19.62 -12.69 -5.87
CA TYR A 221 -18.25 -13.17 -5.73
C TYR A 221 -17.63 -12.61 -4.45
N PHE A 222 -17.87 -11.34 -4.16
CA PHE A 222 -17.41 -10.70 -2.94
C PHE A 222 -18.13 -11.22 -1.70
N GLU A 223 -19.45 -11.34 -1.73
CA GLU A 223 -20.20 -11.96 -0.62
C GLU A 223 -19.68 -13.36 -0.30
N PHE A 224 -19.45 -14.16 -1.35
CA PHE A 224 -18.89 -15.50 -1.22
C PHE A 224 -17.52 -15.50 -0.52
N LEU A 225 -16.59 -14.61 -0.89
CA LEU A 225 -15.29 -14.53 -0.23
C LEU A 225 -15.42 -14.02 1.22
N GLN A 226 -16.26 -13.01 1.44
CA GLN A 226 -16.48 -12.44 2.76
C GLN A 226 -17.08 -13.45 3.74
N GLU A 227 -18.00 -14.29 3.27
CA GLU A 227 -18.57 -15.39 4.06
C GLU A 227 -17.50 -16.35 4.56
N ILE A 228 -16.55 -16.74 3.69
CA ILE A 228 -15.45 -17.64 4.09
C ILE A 228 -14.62 -17.00 5.21
N TYR A 229 -14.22 -15.73 5.08
CA TYR A 229 -13.49 -15.05 6.15
C TYR A 229 -14.25 -15.02 7.48
N ARG A 230 -15.56 -14.74 7.44
CA ARG A 230 -16.42 -14.72 8.63
C ARG A 230 -16.57 -16.11 9.26
N GLU A 231 -16.71 -17.16 8.45
CA GLU A 231 -16.75 -18.57 8.91
C GLU A 231 -15.46 -18.96 9.66
N HIS A 232 -14.33 -18.42 9.23
CA HIS A 232 -13.03 -18.64 9.84
C HIS A 232 -12.67 -17.65 10.94
N GLY A 233 -13.62 -16.82 11.39
CA GLY A 233 -13.50 -15.99 12.60
C GLY A 233 -13.03 -14.55 12.39
N TRP A 234 -12.84 -14.09 11.15
CA TRP A 234 -12.47 -12.69 10.89
C TRP A 234 -13.62 -11.72 11.24
N PRO A 235 -13.35 -10.53 11.81
CA PRO A 235 -12.05 -9.93 12.12
C PRO A 235 -11.53 -10.17 13.55
N ASP A 236 -12.11 -11.11 14.30
CA ASP A 236 -11.72 -11.41 15.68
C ASP A 236 -10.43 -12.24 15.69
N LEU A 237 -9.28 -11.61 15.97
CA LEU A 237 -7.96 -12.25 15.93
C LEU A 237 -7.80 -13.40 16.94
N GLU A 238 -8.63 -13.48 17.99
CA GLU A 238 -8.63 -14.63 18.90
C GLU A 238 -9.28 -15.87 18.29
N LYS A 239 -10.18 -15.66 17.32
CA LYS A 239 -10.92 -16.72 16.61
C LYS A 239 -10.39 -16.98 15.22
N TYR A 240 -9.74 -15.99 14.60
CA TYR A 240 -9.36 -16.05 13.20
C TYR A 240 -8.27 -17.09 12.94
N ASN A 241 -8.53 -18.03 12.04
CA ASN A 241 -7.54 -19.01 11.60
C ASN A 241 -7.06 -18.71 10.17
N LYS A 242 -5.97 -17.93 10.06
CA LYS A 242 -5.31 -17.56 8.80
C LYS A 242 -5.12 -18.74 7.84
N VAL A 243 -4.52 -19.83 8.33
CA VAL A 243 -4.12 -20.97 7.49
C VAL A 243 -5.32 -21.72 6.94
N GLU A 244 -6.30 -22.04 7.80
CA GLU A 244 -7.50 -22.75 7.36
C GLU A 244 -8.40 -21.88 6.48
N CYS A 245 -8.48 -20.57 6.76
CA CYS A 245 -9.19 -19.61 5.92
C CYS A 245 -8.65 -19.60 4.48
N LEU A 246 -7.33 -19.42 4.31
CA LEU A 246 -6.72 -19.34 2.97
C LEU A 246 -6.81 -20.68 2.21
N LYS A 247 -6.71 -21.83 2.90
CA LYS A 247 -6.95 -23.15 2.29
C LYS A 247 -8.38 -23.28 1.78
N ASP A 248 -9.36 -22.83 2.56
CA ASP A 248 -10.77 -22.93 2.21
C ASP A 248 -11.13 -21.98 1.06
N ILE A 249 -10.59 -20.75 1.07
CA ILE A 249 -10.67 -19.82 -0.06
C ILE A 249 -10.15 -20.48 -1.33
N ARG A 250 -8.92 -21.01 -1.31
CA ARG A 250 -8.32 -21.68 -2.48
C ARG A 250 -9.20 -22.82 -2.97
N LYS A 251 -9.66 -23.69 -2.07
CA LYS A 251 -10.51 -24.84 -2.40
C LYS A 251 -11.82 -24.40 -3.04
N ARG A 252 -12.58 -23.52 -2.40
CA ARG A 252 -13.91 -23.11 -2.88
C ARG A 252 -13.80 -22.25 -4.15
N LEU A 253 -12.73 -21.46 -4.31
CA LEU A 253 -12.44 -20.78 -5.58
C LEU A 253 -12.17 -21.78 -6.70
N MET A 254 -11.36 -22.82 -6.49
CA MET A 254 -11.13 -23.87 -7.51
C MET A 254 -12.43 -24.56 -7.94
N GLU A 255 -13.39 -24.73 -7.02
CA GLU A 255 -14.67 -25.38 -7.32
C GLU A 255 -15.65 -24.47 -8.07
N LYS A 256 -15.70 -23.18 -7.74
CA LYS A 256 -16.75 -22.25 -8.22
C LYS A 256 -16.27 -21.21 -9.24
N TYR A 257 -15.00 -20.82 -9.17
CA TYR A 257 -14.37 -19.77 -9.96
C TYR A 257 -12.91 -20.16 -10.32
N PRO A 258 -12.71 -21.25 -11.09
CA PRO A 258 -11.38 -21.81 -11.33
C PRO A 258 -10.42 -20.82 -12.03
N ASP A 259 -10.93 -19.91 -12.85
CA ASP A 259 -10.13 -18.89 -13.56
C ASP A 259 -9.55 -17.81 -12.62
N ASN A 260 -9.97 -17.78 -11.34
CA ASN A 260 -9.56 -16.79 -10.35
C ASN A 260 -8.52 -17.33 -9.36
N VAL A 261 -7.95 -18.52 -9.60
CA VAL A 261 -7.01 -19.17 -8.68
C VAL A 261 -5.58 -19.09 -9.21
N ASP A 262 -4.65 -18.71 -8.35
CA ASP A 262 -3.23 -18.88 -8.62
C ASP A 262 -2.85 -20.37 -8.47
N HIS A 263 -2.66 -21.07 -9.57
CA HIS A 263 -2.38 -22.50 -9.56
C HIS A 263 -1.03 -22.87 -8.91
N ASP A 264 -0.08 -21.94 -8.85
CA ASP A 264 1.30 -22.20 -8.40
C ASP A 264 1.50 -21.94 -6.89
N GLU A 265 0.47 -21.49 -6.17
CA GLU A 265 0.57 -21.17 -4.75
C GLU A 265 0.31 -22.38 -3.83
N ASN A 266 1.21 -22.62 -2.87
CA ASN A 266 1.00 -23.57 -1.76
C ASN A 266 0.67 -22.80 -0.46
N PRO A 267 -0.55 -22.93 0.11
CA PRO A 267 -0.93 -22.24 1.34
C PRO A 267 -0.20 -22.72 2.61
N ASN A 268 0.50 -23.86 2.54
CA ASN A 268 1.15 -24.50 3.69
C ASN A 268 2.65 -24.17 3.83
N GLU A 269 3.24 -23.49 2.85
CA GLU A 269 4.65 -23.08 2.87
C GLU A 269 4.77 -21.58 3.06
#